data_AF-K1S2J1-F1
#
_entry.id   AF-K1S2J1-F1
#
_cell.length_a   1.000
_cell.length_b   1.000
_cell.length_c   1.000
_cell.angle_alpha   90.00
_cell.angle_beta   90.00
_cell.angle_gamma   90.00
#
_symmetry.space_group_name_H-M   'P 1'
#
loop_
_entity.id
_entity.type
_entity.pdbx_description
1 polymer ?
#
loop_
_entity_poly.entity_id
_entity_poly.type
_entity_poly.pdbx_seq_one_letter_code
_entity_poly.pdbx_strand_id
1 'polypeptide(L)'
;MEGRKIDPTFYPVIYGIEDTDDWTDERNWYKANPSLGHTVDIEKVRAAFLSAKENPAEENLFRQLRLNQWVKQSTRWMQMEKWDACDEVINLDTLIGRECYAGLDLSTTLDLTAFVLVFPPRNDTEKYIIVPYFWIPEENLRQRVRRDHVPYDVWKAN
;
A
#
# COMPACT_ATOMS: atom_id res chain seq x y z
N MET A 1 26.28 -18.68 -15.86
CA MET A 1 26.74 -18.65 -14.46
C MET A 1 27.70 -19.81 -14.25
N GLU A 2 28.95 -19.66 -14.68
CA GLU A 2 30.04 -20.60 -14.40
C GLU A 2 30.83 -20.08 -13.20
N GLY A 3 31.20 -20.97 -12.27
CA GLY A 3 32.09 -20.63 -11.15
C GLY A 3 31.54 -20.86 -9.73
N ARG A 4 30.77 -21.93 -9.47
CA ARG A 4 30.50 -22.34 -8.07
C ARG A 4 31.66 -23.21 -7.56
N LYS A 5 32.59 -22.60 -6.81
CA LYS A 5 33.54 -23.34 -5.97
C LYS A 5 32.75 -23.99 -4.83
N ILE A 6 32.73 -25.32 -4.78
CA ILE A 6 32.05 -26.06 -3.71
C ILE A 6 33.07 -26.24 -2.59
N ASP A 7 32.87 -25.50 -1.50
CA ASP A 7 33.71 -25.56 -0.30
C ASP A 7 32.87 -26.06 0.88
N PRO A 8 33.10 -27.29 1.39
CA PRO A 8 32.32 -27.86 2.50
C PRO A 8 32.56 -27.16 3.84
N THR A 9 33.54 -26.26 3.94
CA THR A 9 33.76 -25.42 5.14
C THR A 9 32.93 -24.14 5.13
N PHE A 10 32.32 -23.79 4.00
CA PHE A 10 31.54 -22.58 3.83
C PHE A 10 30.04 -22.90 3.85
N TYR A 11 29.32 -22.34 4.83
CA TYR A 11 27.88 -22.54 4.99
C TYR A 11 27.11 -21.22 4.81
N PRO A 12 26.64 -20.90 3.59
CA PRO A 12 25.82 -19.73 3.37
C PRO A 12 24.36 -20.02 3.72
N VAL A 13 23.80 -19.27 4.69
CA VAL A 13 22.37 -19.26 4.99
C VAL A 13 21.88 -17.83 5.04
N ILE A 14 20.72 -17.61 4.43
CA ILE A 14 19.98 -16.36 4.50
C ILE A 14 18.67 -16.67 5.22
N TYR A 15 18.38 -15.90 6.26
CA TYR A 15 17.14 -15.97 7.00
C TYR A 15 16.27 -14.80 6.58
N GLY A 16 15.02 -15.06 6.22
CA GLY A 16 14.06 -14.04 5.82
C GLY A 16 12.64 -14.55 6.01
N ILE A 17 11.66 -13.65 5.95
CA ILE A 17 10.25 -14.02 5.90
C ILE A 17 9.79 -14.16 4.45
N GLU A 18 8.74 -14.95 4.22
CA GLU A 18 8.16 -15.09 2.89
C GLU A 18 7.39 -13.82 2.46
N ASP A 19 7.15 -13.64 1.17
CA ASP A 19 6.40 -12.49 0.65
C ASP A 19 4.95 -12.45 1.18
N THR A 20 4.40 -13.61 1.53
CA THR A 20 3.04 -13.76 2.08
C THR A 20 2.98 -13.71 3.60
N ASP A 21 4.14 -13.69 4.28
CA ASP A 21 4.17 -13.62 5.74
C ASP A 21 3.78 -12.20 6.20
N ASP A 22 2.96 -12.13 7.24
CA ASP A 22 2.60 -10.88 7.90
C ASP A 22 3.81 -10.32 8.66
N TRP A 23 4.36 -9.22 8.16
CA TRP A 23 5.50 -8.54 8.77
C TRP A 23 5.19 -7.91 10.14
N THR A 24 3.90 -7.72 10.46
CA THR A 24 3.45 -7.17 11.74
C THR A 24 3.37 -8.22 12.85
N ASP A 25 3.40 -9.51 12.49
CA ASP A 25 3.46 -10.61 13.44
C ASP A 25 4.89 -10.82 13.93
N GLU A 26 5.13 -10.52 15.21
CA GLU A 26 6.44 -10.65 15.85
C GLU A 26 7.01 -12.08 15.74
N ARG A 27 6.15 -13.11 15.66
CA ARG A 27 6.61 -14.50 15.49
C ARG A 27 7.40 -14.67 14.19
N ASN A 28 7.05 -13.92 13.15
CA ASN A 28 7.76 -13.95 11.88
C ASN A 28 9.14 -13.29 11.98
N TRP A 29 9.38 -12.39 12.94
CA TRP A 29 10.68 -11.73 13.09
C TRP A 29 11.78 -12.72 13.49
N TYR A 30 11.43 -13.74 14.27
CA TYR A 30 12.34 -14.82 14.66
C TYR A 30 12.74 -15.72 13.48
N LYS A 31 11.91 -15.82 12.43
CA LYS A 31 12.27 -16.54 11.20
C LYS A 31 13.42 -15.87 10.47
N ALA A 32 13.41 -14.53 10.40
CA ALA A 32 14.46 -13.74 9.77
C ALA A 32 15.67 -13.47 10.68
N ASN A 33 15.49 -13.54 12.00
CA ASN A 33 16.53 -13.23 12.99
C ASN A 33 16.68 -14.37 14.02
N PRO A 34 17.38 -15.46 13.71
CA PRO A 34 17.53 -16.60 14.63
C PRO A 34 18.18 -16.27 15.97
N SER A 35 18.94 -15.17 16.05
CA SER A 35 19.63 -14.73 17.27
C SER A 35 18.87 -13.65 18.06
N LEU A 36 17.64 -13.36 17.65
CA LEU A 36 16.75 -12.40 18.32
C LEU A 36 16.39 -12.88 19.72
N GLY A 37 16.50 -12.00 20.71
CA GLY A 37 16.34 -12.33 22.13
C GLY A 37 17.58 -12.98 22.78
N HIS A 38 18.63 -13.29 22.00
CA HIS A 38 19.89 -13.84 22.52
C HIS A 38 21.04 -12.85 22.41
N THR A 39 21.38 -12.45 21.18
CA THR A 39 22.45 -11.48 20.90
C THR A 39 21.90 -10.16 20.36
N VAL A 40 20.76 -10.21 19.68
CA VAL A 40 20.01 -9.04 19.24
C VAL A 40 18.87 -8.82 20.22
N ASP A 41 18.83 -7.65 20.85
CA ASP A 41 17.76 -7.26 21.76
C ASP A 41 16.44 -7.08 20.99
N ILE A 42 15.41 -7.83 21.42
CA ILE A 42 14.07 -7.79 20.84
C ILE A 42 13.44 -6.39 20.96
N GLU A 43 13.74 -5.65 22.04
CA GLU A 43 13.16 -4.33 22.27
C GLU A 43 13.59 -3.31 21.21
N LYS A 44 14.82 -3.44 20.69
CA LYS A 44 15.28 -2.58 19.58
C LYS A 44 14.53 -2.86 18.28
N VAL A 45 14.13 -4.11 18.05
CA VAL A 45 13.35 -4.49 16.87
C VAL A 45 11.91 -4.05 17.02
N ARG A 46 11.31 -4.20 18.21
CA ARG A 46 9.98 -3.66 18.55
C ARG A 46 9.91 -2.14 18.36
N ALA A 47 10.92 -1.40 18.83
CA ALA A 47 10.98 0.05 18.65
C ALA A 47 11.06 0.45 17.17
N ALA A 48 11.88 -0.24 16.38
CA ALA A 48 11.96 -0.03 14.94
C ALA A 48 10.63 -0.36 14.23
N PHE A 49 9.95 -1.42 14.67
CA PHE A 49 8.64 -1.80 14.17
C PHE A 49 7.57 -0.73 14.44
N LEU A 50 7.53 -0.18 15.66
CA LEU A 50 6.56 0.86 16.01
C LEU A 50 6.70 2.11 15.14
N SER A 51 7.94 2.48 14.80
CA SER A 51 8.24 3.60 13.90
C SER A 51 7.79 3.29 12.46
N ALA A 52 8.12 2.08 11.99
CA ALA A 52 7.71 1.56 10.68
C ALA A 52 6.19 1.46 10.52
N LYS A 53 5.44 1.15 11.59
CA LYS A 53 3.99 0.97 11.57
C LYS A 53 3.22 2.21 11.12
N GLU A 54 3.76 3.40 11.31
CA GLU A 54 3.08 4.66 10.93
C GLU A 54 3.74 5.37 9.73
N ASN A 55 4.88 4.85 9.24
CA ASN A 55 5.66 5.48 8.18
C ASN A 55 5.98 4.48 7.06
N PRO A 56 5.36 4.61 5.87
CA PRO A 56 5.58 3.69 4.74
C PRO A 56 7.04 3.58 4.27
N ALA A 57 7.85 4.64 4.42
CA ALA A 57 9.26 4.59 4.07
C ALA A 57 10.05 3.72 5.07
N GLU A 58 9.70 3.80 6.35
CA GLU A 58 10.30 2.99 7.41
C GLU A 58 9.77 1.56 7.41
N GLU A 59 8.53 1.32 6.99
CA GLU A 59 8.01 -0.03 6.73
C GLU A 59 8.90 -0.76 5.71
N ASN A 60 9.16 -0.14 4.57
CA ASN A 60 10.03 -0.74 3.54
C ASN A 60 11.43 -1.02 4.11
N LEU A 61 11.98 -0.07 4.87
CA LEU A 61 13.29 -0.23 5.50
C LEU A 61 13.30 -1.39 6.52
N PHE A 62 12.25 -1.51 7.33
CA PHE A 62 12.09 -2.57 8.33
C PHE A 62 11.98 -3.94 7.65
N ARG A 63 11.08 -4.09 6.69
CA ARG A 63 10.90 -5.33 5.93
C ARG A 63 12.19 -5.75 5.23
N GLN A 64 12.91 -4.80 4.60
CA GLN A 64 14.14 -5.10 3.89
C GLN A 64 15.32 -5.41 4.83
N LEU A 65 15.57 -4.59 5.85
CA LEU A 65 16.78 -4.67 6.67
C LEU A 65 16.62 -5.52 7.94
N ARG A 66 15.41 -5.66 8.47
CA ARG A 66 15.14 -6.47 9.67
C ARG A 66 14.55 -7.83 9.32
N LEU A 67 13.80 -7.94 8.23
CA LEU A 67 13.10 -9.19 7.90
C LEU A 67 13.63 -9.87 6.63
N ASN A 68 14.62 -9.28 5.96
CA ASN A 68 15.14 -9.74 4.66
C ASN A 68 14.04 -10.06 3.64
N GLN A 69 12.94 -9.32 3.70
CA GLN A 69 11.81 -9.46 2.79
C GLN A 69 12.03 -8.54 1.59
N TRP A 70 11.87 -9.09 0.39
CA TRP A 70 12.01 -8.30 -0.84
C TRP A 70 10.74 -7.49 -1.09
N VAL A 71 10.79 -6.22 -0.73
CA VAL A 71 9.71 -5.27 -1.03
C VAL A 71 9.91 -4.65 -2.41
N LYS A 72 8.85 -4.64 -3.22
CA LYS A 72 8.85 -3.86 -4.46
C LYS A 72 8.84 -2.38 -4.08
N GLN A 73 9.89 -1.67 -4.50
CA GLN A 73 10.25 -0.31 -4.09
C GLN A 73 9.28 0.77 -4.64
N SER A 74 8.00 0.69 -4.29
CA SER A 74 7.10 1.83 -4.32
C SER A 74 6.84 2.22 -2.87
N THR A 75 7.43 3.31 -2.39
CA THR A 75 6.96 3.95 -1.15
C THR A 75 5.54 4.39 -1.42
N ARG A 76 4.57 3.58 -0.97
CA ARG A 76 3.17 3.96 -1.04
C ARG A 76 2.99 5.11 -0.08
N TRP A 77 2.47 6.23 -0.56
CA TRP A 77 2.26 7.41 0.28
C TRP A 77 1.19 7.15 1.35
N MET A 78 0.29 6.19 1.11
CA MET A 78 -0.77 5.76 2.03
C MET A 78 -0.70 4.26 2.27
N GLN A 79 -0.95 3.86 3.52
CA GLN A 79 -1.13 2.47 3.91
C GLN A 79 -2.46 1.94 3.38
N MET A 80 -2.44 0.82 2.66
CA MET A 80 -3.63 0.28 2.00
C MET A 80 -4.64 -0.24 3.03
N GLU A 81 -4.18 -0.76 4.16
CA GLU A 81 -5.05 -1.24 5.24
C GLU A 81 -5.89 -0.10 5.83
N LYS A 82 -5.32 1.10 5.95
CA LYS A 82 -6.04 2.31 6.40
C LYS A 82 -7.00 2.83 5.32
N TRP A 83 -6.63 2.69 4.04
CA TRP A 83 -7.50 3.03 2.93
C TRP A 83 -8.72 2.11 2.86
N ASP A 84 -8.49 0.80 2.92
CA ASP A 84 -9.54 -0.22 2.86
C ASP A 84 -10.47 -0.14 4.08
N ALA A 85 -9.97 0.27 5.25
CA ALA A 85 -10.80 0.56 6.42
C ALA A 85 -11.77 1.75 6.24
N CYS A 86 -11.68 2.50 5.14
CA CYS A 86 -12.54 3.63 4.81
C CYS A 86 -13.59 3.31 3.72
N ASP A 87 -13.89 2.03 3.41
CA ASP A 87 -14.80 1.65 2.30
C ASP A 87 -16.31 1.88 2.54
N GLU A 88 -16.68 2.56 3.63
CA GLU A 88 -18.06 2.74 4.07
C GLU A 88 -18.98 3.24 2.93
N VAL A 89 -20.12 2.56 2.75
CA VAL A 89 -21.09 2.92 1.71
C VAL A 89 -21.76 4.25 2.05
N ILE A 90 -21.65 5.22 1.15
CA ILE A 90 -22.16 6.58 1.34
C ILE A 90 -23.45 6.78 0.56
N ASN A 91 -24.52 7.19 1.26
CA ASN A 91 -25.75 7.61 0.60
C ASN A 91 -25.60 9.06 0.09
N LEU A 92 -25.51 9.23 -1.22
CA LEU A 92 -25.31 10.52 -1.88
C LEU A 92 -26.44 11.53 -1.60
N ASP A 93 -27.68 11.06 -1.39
CA ASP A 93 -28.82 11.94 -1.11
C ASP A 93 -28.64 12.69 0.22
N THR A 94 -27.89 12.11 1.16
CA THR A 94 -27.60 12.74 2.46
C THR A 94 -26.59 13.88 2.37
N LEU A 95 -25.93 14.03 1.22
CA LEU A 95 -24.93 15.06 0.97
C LEU A 95 -25.52 16.32 0.34
N ILE A 96 -26.77 16.26 -0.13
CA ILE A 96 -27.44 17.39 -0.77
C ILE A 96 -27.56 18.55 0.23
N GLY A 97 -27.09 19.73 -0.17
CA GLY A 97 -27.12 20.95 0.65
C GLY A 97 -25.99 21.08 1.67
N ARG A 98 -25.06 20.11 1.74
CA ARG A 98 -23.83 20.25 2.54
C ARG A 98 -22.83 21.17 1.86
N GLU A 99 -21.98 21.80 2.67
CA GLU A 99 -20.74 22.41 2.19
C GLU A 99 -19.86 21.33 1.55
N CYS A 100 -19.29 21.65 0.39
CA CYS A 100 -18.46 20.74 -0.37
C CYS A 100 -17.37 21.53 -1.09
N TYR A 101 -16.17 20.96 -1.13
CA TYR A 101 -15.06 21.43 -1.96
C TYR A 101 -14.87 20.48 -3.13
N ALA A 102 -14.70 21.01 -4.33
CA ALA A 102 -14.58 20.21 -5.54
C ALA A 102 -13.21 20.43 -6.20
N GLY A 103 -12.53 19.34 -6.55
CA GLY A 103 -11.32 19.35 -7.37
C GLY A 103 -11.60 18.72 -8.72
N LEU A 104 -11.16 19.37 -9.80
CA LEU A 104 -11.26 18.86 -11.16
C LEU A 104 -9.84 18.76 -11.76
N ASP A 105 -9.47 17.54 -12.15
CA ASP A 105 -8.25 17.25 -12.88
C ASP A 105 -8.61 16.76 -14.29
N LEU A 106 -8.26 17.57 -15.28
CA LEU A 106 -8.58 17.30 -16.69
C LEU A 106 -7.42 16.57 -17.36
N SER A 107 -7.71 15.37 -17.86
CA SER A 107 -6.76 14.66 -18.72
C SER A 107 -6.84 15.13 -20.16
N THR A 108 -5.70 15.12 -20.86
CA THR A 108 -5.62 15.47 -22.28
C THR A 108 -5.68 14.25 -23.20
N THR A 109 -4.84 13.23 -22.96
CA THR A 109 -4.70 12.10 -23.92
C THR A 109 -4.51 10.73 -23.25
N LEU A 110 -3.66 10.64 -22.21
CA LEU A 110 -3.18 9.37 -21.66
C LEU A 110 -3.51 9.12 -20.18
N ASP A 111 -4.12 10.08 -19.49
CA ASP A 111 -4.48 10.01 -18.07
C ASP A 111 -6.01 9.93 -17.86
N LEU A 112 -6.46 9.68 -16.63
CA LEU A 112 -7.88 9.71 -16.27
C LEU A 112 -8.29 11.15 -15.99
N THR A 113 -9.48 11.54 -16.44
CA THR A 113 -10.10 12.76 -15.91
C THR A 113 -10.73 12.42 -14.56
N ALA A 114 -10.45 13.22 -13.54
CA ALA A 114 -10.95 13.02 -12.19
C ALA A 114 -11.71 14.26 -11.70
N PHE A 115 -12.89 14.05 -11.13
CA PHE A 115 -13.64 15.08 -10.41
C PHE A 115 -13.95 14.55 -9.02
N VAL A 116 -13.47 15.22 -8.00
CA VAL A 116 -13.55 14.74 -6.62
C VAL A 116 -14.29 15.76 -5.78
N LEU A 117 -15.36 15.31 -5.13
CA LEU A 117 -16.10 16.08 -4.15
C LEU A 117 -15.63 15.69 -2.74
N VAL A 118 -15.32 16.68 -1.91
CA VAL A 118 -14.88 16.51 -0.52
C VAL A 118 -15.82 17.26 0.40
N PHE A 119 -16.51 16.52 1.28
CA PHE A 119 -17.43 17.07 2.26
C PHE A 119 -16.76 17.06 3.64
N PRO A 120 -16.50 18.24 4.25
CA PRO A 120 -15.93 18.31 5.58
C PRO A 120 -16.90 17.78 6.64
N PRO A 121 -16.39 17.25 7.76
CA PRO A 121 -17.20 16.77 8.87
C PRO A 121 -17.93 17.93 9.55
N ARG A 122 -19.16 17.71 10.03
CA ARG A 122 -19.95 18.72 10.75
C ARG A 122 -19.64 18.77 12.25
N ASN A 123 -19.00 17.73 12.77
CA ASN A 123 -18.65 17.57 14.18
C ASN A 123 -17.43 16.63 14.31
N ASP A 124 -16.90 16.49 15.52
CA ASP A 124 -15.68 15.71 15.80
C ASP A 124 -15.83 14.19 15.63
N THR A 125 -17.06 13.69 15.42
CA THR A 125 -17.35 12.26 15.25
C THR A 125 -17.56 11.85 13.80
N GLU A 126 -17.82 12.82 12.92
CA GLU A 126 -18.03 12.58 11.50
C GLU A 126 -16.66 12.55 10.78
N LYS A 127 -16.51 11.64 9.81
CA LYS A 127 -15.32 11.59 8.96
C LYS A 127 -15.49 12.52 7.76
N TYR A 128 -14.38 12.82 7.08
CA TYR A 128 -14.45 13.38 5.73
C TYR A 128 -15.11 12.38 4.79
N ILE A 129 -16.00 12.88 3.94
CA ILE A 129 -16.65 12.09 2.89
C ILE A 129 -16.06 12.52 1.55
N ILE A 130 -15.51 11.56 0.81
CA ILE A 130 -14.90 11.78 -0.50
C ILE A 130 -15.70 11.02 -1.54
N VAL A 131 -16.21 11.73 -2.54
CA VAL A 131 -16.97 11.15 -3.66
C VAL A 131 -16.23 11.43 -4.96
N PRO A 132 -15.42 10.48 -5.45
CA PRO A 132 -14.68 10.63 -6.69
C PRO A 132 -15.48 10.15 -7.90
N TYR A 133 -15.35 10.86 -9.00
CA TYR A 133 -15.85 10.50 -10.32
C TYR A 133 -14.67 10.45 -11.30
N PHE A 134 -14.59 9.40 -12.09
CA PHE A 134 -13.51 9.18 -13.04
C PHE A 134 -14.05 8.92 -14.43
N TRP A 135 -13.39 9.48 -15.44
CA TRP A 135 -13.76 9.28 -16.84
C TRP A 135 -12.57 8.85 -17.69
N ILE A 136 -12.87 7.98 -18.64
CA ILE A 136 -11.97 7.53 -19.71
C ILE A 136 -12.67 7.78 -21.05
N PRO A 137 -11.99 8.35 -22.05
CA PRO A 137 -12.51 8.38 -23.41
C PRO A 137 -12.72 6.95 -23.94
N GLU A 138 -13.93 6.64 -24.38
CA GLU A 138 -14.33 5.27 -24.79
C GLU A 138 -13.42 4.69 -25.88
N GLU A 139 -12.99 5.53 -26.84
CA GLU A 139 -12.08 5.16 -27.93
C GLU A 139 -10.75 4.55 -27.44
N ASN A 140 -10.30 4.94 -26.24
CA ASN A 140 -9.02 4.54 -25.67
C ASN A 140 -9.12 3.39 -24.65
N LEU A 141 -10.34 2.93 -24.31
CA LEU A 141 -10.59 1.97 -23.24
C LEU A 141 -9.82 0.64 -23.44
N ARG A 142 -9.93 0.04 -24.63
CA ARG A 142 -9.29 -1.26 -24.94
C ARG A 142 -7.75 -1.19 -24.91
N GLN A 143 -7.19 -0.07 -25.35
CA GLN A 143 -5.75 0.14 -25.31
C GLN A 143 -5.27 0.31 -23.87
N ARG A 144 -6.06 0.97 -23.01
CA ARG A 144 -5.73 1.16 -21.60
C ARG A 144 -5.81 -0.09 -20.76
N VAL A 145 -6.83 -0.95 -20.94
CA VAL A 145 -6.90 -2.24 -20.23
C VAL A 145 -5.63 -3.06 -20.48
N ARG A 146 -5.12 -3.05 -21.73
CA ARG A 146 -3.88 -3.75 -22.10
C ARG A 146 -2.61 -3.11 -21.53
N ARG A 147 -2.56 -1.77 -21.45
CA ARG A 147 -1.38 -1.03 -20.99
C ARG A 147 -1.28 -1.00 -19.47
N ASP A 148 -2.36 -0.57 -18.82
CA ASP A 148 -2.40 -0.29 -17.38
C ASP A 148 -2.65 -1.58 -16.58
N HIS A 149 -3.06 -2.66 -17.24
CA HIS A 149 -3.43 -3.94 -16.61
C HIS A 149 -4.54 -3.77 -15.55
N VAL A 150 -5.34 -2.71 -15.67
CA VAL A 150 -6.52 -2.43 -14.85
C VAL A 150 -7.76 -2.77 -15.68
N PRO A 151 -8.74 -3.51 -15.12
CA PRO A 151 -9.95 -3.95 -15.83
C PRO A 151 -10.99 -2.82 -15.95
N TYR A 152 -10.62 -1.70 -16.60
CA TYR A 152 -11.51 -0.57 -16.81
C TYR A 152 -12.78 -0.92 -17.59
N ASP A 153 -12.73 -1.97 -18.41
CA ASP A 153 -13.86 -2.49 -19.17
C ASP A 153 -14.96 -3.09 -18.28
N VAL A 154 -14.61 -3.56 -17.08
CA VAL A 154 -15.57 -4.06 -16.08
C VAL A 154 -16.23 -2.91 -15.30
N TRP A 155 -15.56 -1.76 -15.20
CA TRP A 155 -16.04 -0.59 -14.46
C TRP A 155 -16.87 0.38 -15.31
N LYS A 156 -17.15 0.01 -16.56
CA LYS A 156 -18.06 0.77 -17.42
C LYS A 156 -19.45 0.74 -16.81
N ALA A 157 -19.91 1.88 -16.29
CA ALA A 157 -21.32 2.07 -15.97
C ALA A 157 -22.13 2.08 -17.29
N ASN A 158 -23.23 1.33 -17.31
CA ASN A 158 -24.20 1.34 -18.41
C ASN A 158 -24.99 2.64 -18.46
#